data_AF-A0A671RQA2-F1
#
_entry.id   AF-A0A671RQA2-F1
#
_cell.length_a   1.000
_cell.length_b   1.000
_cell.length_c   1.000
_cell.angle_alpha   90.00
_cell.angle_beta   90.00
_cell.angle_gamma   90.00
#
_symmetry.space_group_name_H-M   'P 1'
#
loop_
_entity.id
_entity.type
_entity.pdbx_description
1 polymer ?
#
loop_
_entity_poly.entity_id
_entity_poly.type
_entity_poly.pdbx_seq_one_letter_code
_entity_poly.pdbx_strand_id
1 'polypeptide(L)'
;MRNTAVILIPALIITTLLADKGKNYAKENVCQGLKDIGIEKFKEMVTVLYSQKFPNGTFQEVSCVADEMTKLAEKCCKDDASPDCYDKGATEISEKSCGKDSPFPKHPGIEQCCTLQGQERKLCLASLRYTADELPSLTEPTNEEICTEYTKDEKDYSVRYVYEFARRHRNIPAGFVLNATQNHVRMAERCCRPDIKNSCFLQERLQMRSSNIFLKFLSNVCNNQVNLKSFKFGLSAYYGNLLGLSFEEASAMSGHFHSGLEKCCLKPQPECIIEELTSFQKVICGESNLNAMSEDFHKCCKKPALDTLLCLDDLKRQPRQSPDVANPVSSKLCEEAQPHGIDRYLFLTGVNHASISLPVLTTVLDRIKNTVTACCSSADITTCLTEKESKLKMTQALLSKLDDTCSRYFRLDLPAFKTRMQKEVQGEGGEKRTQAWLDLAISCCSQRSPAQLCQKLTEDVIKYDDDTV
;
A
#
# COMPACT_ATOMS: atom_id res chain seq x y z
N MET A 1 -9.66 -66.65 23.69
CA MET A 1 -9.39 -65.95 22.41
C MET A 1 -9.36 -64.45 22.65
N ARG A 2 -8.18 -63.84 22.54
CA ARG A 2 -7.87 -62.56 21.85
C ARG A 2 -6.72 -61.86 22.56
N ASN A 3 -5.59 -61.86 21.86
CA ASN A 3 -4.37 -61.16 22.18
C ASN A 3 -4.56 -59.65 22.13
N THR A 4 -3.93 -59.00 23.10
CA THR A 4 -3.49 -57.61 23.12
C THR A 4 -2.46 -57.35 22.02
N ALA A 5 -2.69 -56.36 21.17
CA ALA A 5 -1.65 -55.69 20.39
C ALA A 5 -2.05 -54.23 20.19
N VAL A 6 -1.52 -53.36 21.05
CA VAL A 6 -1.57 -51.91 20.93
C VAL A 6 -0.67 -51.51 19.76
N ILE A 7 -1.25 -51.03 18.66
CA ILE A 7 -0.51 -50.33 17.60
C ILE A 7 -0.64 -48.84 17.88
N LEU A 8 0.31 -48.32 18.65
CA LEU A 8 0.65 -46.92 18.73
C LEU A 8 1.85 -46.72 17.79
N ILE A 9 1.67 -45.97 16.69
CA ILE A 9 2.68 -45.22 15.89
C ILE A 9 1.97 -44.71 14.60
N PRO A 10 2.12 -43.44 14.20
CA PRO A 10 2.22 -42.22 15.00
C PRO A 10 1.47 -41.01 14.37
N ALA A 11 1.14 -40.01 15.20
CA ALA A 11 0.79 -38.65 14.74
C ALA A 11 1.90 -37.95 13.90
N LEU A 12 3.10 -38.55 13.80
CA LEU A 12 4.22 -38.09 12.97
C LEU A 12 4.01 -38.27 11.46
N ILE A 13 3.16 -39.21 11.00
CA ILE A 13 2.94 -39.43 9.55
C ILE A 13 2.02 -38.35 8.95
N ILE A 14 1.11 -37.79 9.76
CA ILE A 14 0.16 -36.76 9.31
C ILE A 14 0.82 -35.39 9.24
N THR A 15 1.73 -35.07 10.18
CA THR A 15 2.55 -33.85 10.12
C THR A 15 3.58 -33.89 9.00
N THR A 16 4.18 -35.06 8.70
CA THR A 16 5.05 -35.19 7.53
C THR A 16 4.28 -35.01 6.24
N LEU A 17 3.09 -35.60 6.06
CA LEU A 17 2.27 -35.43 4.84
C LEU A 17 1.80 -33.99 4.59
N LEU A 18 1.47 -33.23 5.64
CA LEU A 18 1.13 -31.80 5.51
C LEU A 18 2.37 -30.94 5.23
N ALA A 19 3.52 -31.27 5.83
CA ALA A 19 4.80 -30.65 5.49
C ALA A 19 5.25 -31.00 4.06
N ASP A 20 5.01 -32.23 3.60
CA ASP A 20 5.35 -32.72 2.25
C ASP A 20 4.48 -32.06 1.19
N LYS A 21 3.17 -31.87 1.47
CA LYS A 21 2.29 -31.05 0.63
C LYS A 21 2.76 -29.60 0.54
N GLY A 22 3.22 -29.00 1.64
CA GLY A 22 3.79 -27.64 1.65
C GLY A 22 5.11 -27.53 0.87
N LYS A 23 5.98 -28.54 0.95
CA LYS A 23 7.27 -28.63 0.22
C LYS A 23 7.09 -28.78 -1.28
N ASN A 24 6.25 -29.73 -1.70
CA ASN A 24 5.96 -29.95 -3.12
C ASN A 24 5.23 -28.77 -3.75
N TYR A 25 4.32 -28.11 -3.01
CA TYR A 25 3.62 -26.92 -3.48
C TYR A 25 4.54 -25.75 -3.84
N ALA A 26 5.59 -25.48 -3.05
CA ALA A 26 6.54 -24.41 -3.35
C ALA A 26 7.35 -24.69 -4.63
N LYS A 27 7.88 -25.91 -4.76
CA LYS A 27 8.60 -26.35 -5.96
C LYS A 27 7.70 -26.31 -7.21
N GLU A 28 6.50 -26.87 -7.12
CA GLU A 28 5.53 -26.91 -8.24
C GLU A 28 5.19 -25.50 -8.73
N ASN A 29 4.90 -24.56 -7.83
CA ASN A 29 4.61 -23.18 -8.22
C ASN A 29 5.79 -22.49 -8.91
N VAL A 30 7.02 -22.71 -8.41
CA VAL A 30 8.23 -22.12 -9.01
C VAL A 30 8.52 -22.72 -10.37
N CYS A 31 8.41 -24.04 -10.51
CA CYS A 31 8.67 -24.74 -11.77
C CYS A 31 7.60 -24.46 -12.81
N GLN A 32 6.32 -24.38 -12.41
CA GLN A 32 5.24 -23.96 -13.28
C GLN A 32 5.45 -22.51 -13.72
N GLY A 33 5.75 -21.61 -12.79
CA GLY A 33 6.07 -20.21 -13.11
C GLY A 33 7.23 -20.08 -14.09
N LEU A 34 8.33 -20.81 -13.88
CA LEU A 34 9.47 -20.84 -14.79
C LEU A 34 9.07 -21.35 -16.19
N LYS A 35 8.25 -22.41 -16.26
CA LYS A 35 7.75 -22.96 -17.52
C LYS A 35 6.87 -21.97 -18.28
N ASP A 36 6.04 -21.22 -17.57
CA ASP A 36 5.07 -20.29 -18.16
C ASP A 36 5.73 -19.02 -18.73
N ILE A 37 6.73 -18.47 -18.04
CA ILE A 37 7.34 -17.18 -18.41
C ILE A 37 8.74 -17.30 -19.02
N GLY A 38 9.39 -18.46 -18.89
CA GLY A 38 10.77 -18.67 -19.33
C GLY A 38 11.80 -18.06 -18.37
N ILE A 39 13.06 -18.43 -18.55
CA ILE A 39 14.10 -18.15 -17.56
C ILE A 39 14.44 -16.66 -17.38
N GLU A 40 14.49 -15.90 -18.47
CA GLU A 40 14.83 -14.47 -18.42
C GLU A 40 13.77 -13.69 -17.64
N LYS A 41 12.48 -13.93 -17.92
CA LYS A 41 11.37 -13.30 -17.19
C LYS A 41 11.25 -13.82 -15.76
N PHE A 42 11.65 -15.07 -15.51
CA PHE A 42 11.73 -15.61 -14.16
C PHE A 42 12.74 -14.82 -13.32
N LYS A 43 13.93 -14.56 -13.88
CA LYS A 43 14.93 -13.72 -13.23
C LYS A 43 14.40 -12.30 -12.98
N GLU A 44 13.73 -11.67 -13.95
CA GLU A 44 13.09 -10.36 -13.76
C GLU A 44 12.02 -10.39 -12.65
N MET A 45 11.19 -11.43 -12.60
CA MET A 45 10.17 -11.61 -11.55
C MET A 45 10.81 -11.75 -10.16
N VAL A 46 11.90 -12.52 -10.04
CA VAL A 46 12.63 -12.61 -8.77
C VAL A 46 13.23 -11.25 -8.40
N THR A 47 13.79 -10.51 -9.35
CA THR A 47 14.27 -9.14 -9.13
C THR A 47 13.15 -8.23 -8.61
N VAL A 48 11.95 -8.29 -9.20
CA VAL A 48 10.78 -7.54 -8.71
C VAL A 48 10.48 -7.90 -7.25
N LEU A 49 10.32 -9.18 -6.95
CA LEU A 49 9.94 -9.64 -5.61
C LEU A 49 10.96 -9.22 -4.55
N TYR A 50 12.25 -9.35 -4.84
CA TYR A 50 13.31 -8.99 -3.89
C TYR A 50 13.54 -7.48 -3.80
N SER A 51 13.36 -6.71 -4.87
CA SER A 51 13.36 -5.24 -4.80
C SER A 51 12.19 -4.70 -4.00
N GLN A 52 10.99 -5.25 -4.15
CA GLN A 52 9.82 -4.86 -3.35
C GLN A 52 10.00 -5.22 -1.87
N LYS A 53 10.63 -6.36 -1.59
CA LYS A 53 10.87 -6.86 -0.23
C LYS A 53 11.99 -6.10 0.48
N PHE A 54 13.07 -5.77 -0.24
CA PHE A 54 14.26 -5.10 0.27
C PHE A 54 14.48 -3.77 -0.47
N PRO A 55 13.60 -2.76 -0.27
CA PRO A 55 13.69 -1.50 -1.00
C PRO A 55 15.00 -0.73 -0.75
N ASN A 56 15.69 -0.98 0.36
CA ASN A 56 16.99 -0.38 0.68
C ASN A 56 18.19 -1.25 0.24
N GLY A 57 17.97 -2.47 -0.24
CA GLY A 57 19.02 -3.31 -0.79
C GLY A 57 19.59 -2.69 -2.07
N THR A 58 20.88 -2.88 -2.30
CA THR A 58 21.56 -2.45 -3.51
C THR A 58 21.16 -3.32 -4.70
N PHE A 59 21.39 -2.81 -5.90
CA PHE A 59 21.17 -3.55 -7.15
C PHE A 59 21.96 -4.86 -7.17
N GLN A 60 23.22 -4.83 -6.72
CA GLN A 60 24.11 -5.97 -6.70
C GLN A 60 23.61 -7.06 -5.74
N GLU A 61 23.14 -6.67 -4.55
CA GLU A 61 22.61 -7.62 -3.58
C GLU A 61 21.34 -8.31 -4.10
N VAL A 62 20.38 -7.54 -4.64
CA VAL A 62 19.15 -8.08 -5.23
C VAL A 62 19.46 -8.99 -6.42
N SER A 63 20.37 -8.56 -7.30
CA SER A 63 20.78 -9.35 -8.48
C SER A 63 21.43 -10.67 -8.07
N CYS A 64 22.24 -10.67 -6.99
CA CYS A 64 22.86 -11.89 -6.49
C CYS A 64 21.81 -12.90 -6.03
N VAL A 65 20.76 -12.46 -5.33
CA VAL A 65 19.66 -13.37 -4.94
C VAL A 65 18.89 -13.85 -6.17
N ALA A 66 18.60 -12.96 -7.11
CA ALA A 66 17.91 -13.32 -8.35
C ALA A 66 18.68 -14.40 -9.13
N ASP A 67 20.00 -14.28 -9.24
CA ASP A 67 20.85 -15.27 -9.89
C ASP A 67 20.82 -16.63 -9.19
N GLU A 68 20.92 -16.66 -7.85
CA GLU A 68 20.90 -17.91 -7.08
C GLU A 68 19.55 -18.62 -7.17
N MET A 69 18.44 -17.87 -7.08
CA MET A 69 17.09 -18.42 -7.23
C MET A 69 16.83 -18.91 -8.66
N THR A 70 17.35 -18.20 -9.66
CA THR A 70 17.26 -18.58 -11.08
C THR A 70 18.03 -19.88 -11.33
N LYS A 71 19.28 -19.98 -10.88
CA LYS A 71 20.10 -21.21 -10.97
C LYS A 71 19.43 -22.38 -10.25
N LEU A 72 18.84 -22.14 -9.09
CA LEU A 72 18.10 -23.17 -8.34
C LEU A 72 16.91 -23.69 -9.17
N ALA A 73 16.11 -22.78 -9.75
CA ALA A 73 14.96 -23.14 -10.56
C ALA A 73 15.39 -23.92 -11.82
N GLU A 74 16.41 -23.46 -12.56
CA GLU A 74 16.94 -24.19 -13.73
C GLU A 74 17.43 -25.59 -13.39
N LYS A 75 18.09 -25.75 -12.24
CA LYS A 75 18.63 -27.03 -11.80
C LYS A 75 17.52 -27.99 -11.36
N CYS A 76 16.55 -27.50 -10.60
CA CYS A 76 15.60 -28.35 -9.87
C CYS A 76 14.23 -28.52 -10.52
N CYS A 77 13.93 -27.77 -11.59
CA CYS A 77 12.68 -27.86 -12.34
C CYS A 77 12.77 -28.74 -13.59
N LYS A 78 13.86 -29.50 -13.75
CA LYS A 78 14.00 -30.53 -14.79
C LYS A 78 13.30 -31.81 -14.35
N ASP A 79 12.80 -32.58 -15.32
CA ASP A 79 12.07 -33.83 -15.06
C ASP A 79 12.95 -34.89 -14.36
N ASP A 80 14.27 -34.83 -14.54
CA ASP A 80 15.26 -35.74 -13.95
C ASP A 80 15.82 -35.25 -12.60
N ALA A 81 15.38 -34.09 -12.10
CA ALA A 81 15.86 -33.55 -10.85
C ALA A 81 15.34 -34.35 -9.64
N SER A 82 16.21 -34.53 -8.63
CA SER A 82 15.83 -35.18 -7.36
C SER A 82 14.58 -34.52 -6.74
N PRO A 83 13.66 -35.30 -6.12
CA PRO A 83 12.48 -34.75 -5.45
C PRO A 83 12.81 -33.63 -4.46
N ASP A 84 13.91 -33.78 -3.70
CA ASP A 84 14.37 -32.86 -2.67
C ASP A 84 15.33 -31.75 -3.16
N CYS A 85 15.58 -31.67 -4.47
CA CYS A 85 16.54 -30.71 -5.06
C CYS A 85 16.22 -29.26 -4.66
N TYR A 86 14.95 -28.85 -4.84
CA TYR A 86 14.52 -27.49 -4.56
C TYR A 86 14.60 -27.17 -3.07
N ASP A 87 14.18 -28.09 -2.21
CA ASP A 87 14.19 -27.91 -0.76
C ASP A 87 15.60 -27.74 -0.20
N LYS A 88 16.55 -28.56 -0.68
CA LYS A 88 17.96 -28.48 -0.31
C LYS A 88 18.55 -27.15 -0.75
N GLY A 89 18.40 -26.77 -2.02
CA GLY A 89 18.93 -25.50 -2.50
C GLY A 89 18.27 -24.28 -1.85
N ALA A 90 16.97 -24.32 -1.57
CA ALA A 90 16.28 -23.26 -0.83
C ALA A 90 16.79 -23.15 0.62
N THR A 91 17.17 -24.28 1.25
CA THR A 91 17.84 -24.27 2.57
C THR A 91 19.21 -23.62 2.47
N GLU A 92 20.03 -24.00 1.49
CA GLU A 92 21.36 -23.42 1.25
C GLU A 92 21.28 -21.90 1.02
N ILE A 93 20.33 -21.42 0.22
CA ILE A 93 20.09 -19.98 0.01
C ILE A 93 19.70 -19.31 1.34
N SER A 94 18.81 -19.93 2.13
CA SER A 94 18.40 -19.37 3.43
C SER A 94 19.54 -19.30 4.45
N GLU A 95 20.44 -20.29 4.46
CA GLU A 95 21.64 -20.31 5.29
C GLU A 95 22.63 -19.25 4.83
N LYS A 96 22.81 -19.10 3.51
CA LYS A 96 23.64 -18.05 2.91
C LYS A 96 23.12 -16.66 3.27
N SER A 97 21.81 -16.43 3.37
CA SER A 97 21.24 -15.14 3.85
C SER A 97 21.69 -14.79 5.29
N CYS A 98 21.89 -15.81 6.12
CA CYS A 98 22.31 -15.66 7.52
C CYS A 98 23.81 -15.46 7.71
N GLY A 99 24.62 -15.68 6.66
CA GLY A 99 26.06 -15.41 6.71
C GLY A 99 26.37 -13.93 6.98
N LYS A 100 27.38 -13.66 7.81
CA LYS A 100 27.86 -12.30 8.08
C LYS A 100 28.29 -11.59 6.79
N ASP A 101 29.03 -12.31 5.95
CA ASP A 101 29.54 -11.82 4.65
C ASP A 101 28.61 -12.19 3.48
N SER A 102 27.31 -12.37 3.77
CA SER A 102 26.33 -12.70 2.73
C SER A 102 26.24 -11.57 1.69
N PRO A 103 26.26 -11.89 0.38
CA PRO A 103 26.07 -10.89 -0.67
C PRO A 103 24.59 -10.52 -0.87
N PHE A 104 23.69 -10.98 -0.01
CA PHE A 104 22.25 -10.77 -0.14
C PHE A 104 21.77 -9.54 0.64
N PRO A 105 20.64 -8.94 0.24
CA PRO A 105 20.11 -7.76 0.93
C PRO A 105 19.85 -8.07 2.40
N LYS A 106 20.26 -7.16 3.28
CA LYS A 106 20.02 -7.28 4.72
C LYS A 106 18.67 -6.69 5.11
N HIS A 107 18.15 -7.09 6.28
CA HIS A 107 16.97 -6.51 6.93
C HIS A 107 17.18 -6.57 8.46
N PRO A 108 16.75 -5.57 9.25
CA PRO A 108 16.99 -5.53 10.70
C PRO A 108 16.53 -6.79 11.45
N GLY A 109 15.45 -7.42 10.99
CA GLY A 109 14.92 -8.68 11.54
C GLY A 109 15.61 -9.97 11.08
N ILE A 110 16.62 -9.93 10.20
CA ILE A 110 17.30 -11.14 9.70
C ILE A 110 17.96 -11.90 10.84
N GLU A 111 18.65 -11.20 11.75
CA GLU A 111 19.39 -11.84 12.84
C GLU A 111 18.47 -12.72 13.71
N GLN A 112 17.26 -12.22 14.01
CA GLN A 112 16.24 -12.97 14.74
C GLN A 112 15.80 -14.21 13.97
N CYS A 113 15.50 -14.10 12.68
CA CYS A 113 15.14 -15.25 11.84
C CYS A 113 16.27 -16.28 11.73
N CYS A 114 17.52 -15.84 11.74
CA CYS A 114 18.69 -16.71 11.62
C CYS A 114 18.97 -17.55 12.87
N THR A 115 18.35 -17.22 14.02
CA THR A 115 18.37 -18.09 15.21
C THR A 115 17.49 -19.35 15.04
N LEU A 116 16.49 -19.28 14.16
CA LEU A 116 15.60 -20.41 13.83
C LEU A 116 16.29 -21.39 12.89
N GLN A 117 15.72 -22.58 12.70
CA GLN A 117 16.26 -23.63 11.82
C GLN A 117 15.21 -24.13 10.81
N GLY A 118 15.69 -24.77 9.74
CA GLY A 118 14.85 -25.46 8.76
C GLY A 118 13.70 -24.62 8.22
N GLN A 119 12.48 -25.14 8.32
CA GLN A 119 11.28 -24.48 7.78
C GLN A 119 10.92 -23.19 8.54
N GLU A 120 11.13 -23.13 9.85
CA GLU A 120 10.82 -21.95 10.65
C GLU A 120 11.67 -20.75 10.22
N ARG A 121 12.97 -20.99 9.97
CA ARG A 121 13.86 -19.98 9.38
C ARG A 121 13.34 -19.49 8.04
N LYS A 122 12.96 -20.41 7.13
CA LYS A 122 12.44 -20.07 5.81
C LYS A 122 11.18 -19.21 5.90
N LEU A 123 10.23 -19.57 6.76
CA LEU A 123 8.99 -18.82 6.97
C LEU A 123 9.26 -17.44 7.60
N CYS A 124 10.14 -17.37 8.60
CA CYS A 124 10.53 -16.09 9.21
C CYS A 124 11.18 -15.16 8.17
N LEU A 125 12.19 -15.65 7.44
CA LEU A 125 12.85 -14.88 6.37
C LEU A 125 11.85 -14.46 5.29
N ALA A 126 10.90 -15.32 4.92
CA ALA A 126 9.84 -14.99 3.95
C ALA A 126 8.94 -13.84 4.44
N SER A 127 8.65 -13.78 5.74
CA SER A 127 7.80 -12.77 6.37
C SER A 127 8.46 -11.40 6.57
N LEU A 128 9.79 -11.29 6.46
CA LEU A 128 10.49 -10.03 6.64
C LEU A 128 10.08 -9.00 5.59
N ARG A 129 9.71 -7.81 6.05
CA ARG A 129 9.36 -6.67 5.19
C ARG A 129 9.88 -5.39 5.82
N TYR A 130 10.45 -4.53 4.99
CA TYR A 130 10.86 -3.20 5.42
C TYR A 130 9.68 -2.30 5.74
N THR A 131 9.70 -1.70 6.92
CA THR A 131 8.90 -0.54 7.30
C THR A 131 9.72 0.73 7.08
N ALA A 132 10.24 0.94 5.86
CA ALA A 132 11.02 2.13 5.54
C ALA A 132 10.13 3.22 4.91
N ASP A 133 10.58 4.47 4.97
CA ASP A 133 9.99 5.61 4.27
C ASP A 133 9.85 5.34 2.77
N GLU A 134 8.88 5.99 2.13
CA GLU A 134 8.74 5.93 0.69
C GLU A 134 10.02 6.48 0.03
N LEU A 135 10.62 5.68 -0.87
CA LEU A 135 11.76 6.14 -1.65
C LEU A 135 11.33 7.33 -2.52
N PRO A 136 12.22 8.32 -2.75
CA PRO A 136 11.93 9.40 -3.68
C PRO A 136 11.48 8.85 -5.03
N SER A 137 10.50 9.49 -5.65
CA SER A 137 10.03 9.14 -7.00
C SER A 137 11.21 8.98 -7.95
N LEU A 138 11.12 7.99 -8.83
CA LEU A 138 12.12 7.81 -9.88
C LEU A 138 12.06 9.03 -10.80
N THR A 139 13.14 9.80 -10.88
CA THR A 139 13.26 10.86 -11.87
C THR A 139 13.14 10.23 -13.25
N GLU A 140 12.15 10.66 -14.04
CA GLU A 140 11.98 10.15 -15.40
C GLU A 140 13.15 10.66 -16.26
N PRO A 141 14.01 9.77 -16.80
CA PRO A 141 15.10 10.20 -17.65
C PRO A 141 14.58 10.75 -18.98
N THR A 142 15.37 11.60 -19.62
CA THR A 142 15.13 12.06 -20.99
C THR A 142 15.13 10.89 -21.97
N ASN A 143 14.52 11.07 -23.14
CA ASN A 143 14.52 10.03 -24.17
C ASN A 143 15.96 9.70 -24.62
N GLU A 144 16.84 10.69 -24.64
CA GLU A 144 18.25 10.58 -24.94
C GLU A 144 19.00 9.75 -23.88
N GLU A 145 18.76 10.00 -22.58
CA GLU A 145 19.33 9.20 -21.50
C GLU A 145 18.83 7.75 -21.53
N ILE A 146 17.52 7.54 -21.77
CA ILE A 146 16.95 6.20 -21.94
C ILE A 146 17.68 5.44 -23.05
N CYS A 147 17.83 6.05 -24.22
CA CYS A 147 18.47 5.39 -25.35
C CYS A 147 19.97 5.20 -25.18
N THR A 148 20.66 6.13 -24.51
CA THR A 148 22.08 6.02 -24.19
C THR A 148 22.34 4.80 -23.32
N GLU A 149 21.60 4.65 -22.21
CA GLU A 149 21.79 3.52 -21.31
C GLU A 149 21.28 2.20 -21.91
N TYR A 150 20.15 2.22 -22.63
CA TYR A 150 19.61 1.03 -23.29
C TYR A 150 20.56 0.47 -24.37
N THR A 151 21.14 1.33 -25.20
CA THR A 151 22.02 0.89 -26.30
C THR A 151 23.40 0.45 -25.83
N LYS A 152 23.83 0.89 -24.64
CA LYS A 152 25.09 0.50 -24.01
C LYS A 152 25.08 -0.96 -23.55
N ASP A 153 24.02 -1.37 -22.85
CA ASP A 153 23.79 -2.76 -22.44
C ASP A 153 22.29 -2.99 -22.20
N GLU A 154 21.63 -3.60 -23.19
CA GLU A 154 20.18 -3.83 -23.18
C GLU A 154 19.74 -4.71 -21.99
N LYS A 155 20.57 -5.69 -21.61
CA LYS A 155 20.24 -6.65 -20.54
C LYS A 155 20.40 -5.99 -19.18
N ASP A 156 21.54 -5.32 -18.94
CA ASP A 156 21.78 -4.59 -17.69
C ASP A 156 20.75 -3.45 -17.52
N TYR A 157 20.42 -2.72 -18.59
CA TYR A 157 19.37 -1.70 -18.58
C TYR A 157 18.01 -2.27 -18.13
N SER A 158 17.57 -3.39 -18.72
CA SER A 158 16.28 -4.01 -18.37
C SER A 158 16.23 -4.35 -16.87
N VAL A 159 17.22 -5.08 -16.37
CA VAL A 159 17.23 -5.56 -14.98
C VAL A 159 17.37 -4.39 -13.99
N ARG A 160 18.18 -3.36 -14.32
CA ARG A 160 18.28 -2.14 -13.50
C ARG A 160 16.97 -1.36 -13.44
N TYR A 161 16.29 -1.22 -14.58
CA TYR A 161 15.00 -0.54 -14.61
C TYR A 161 13.96 -1.30 -13.77
N VAL A 162 13.91 -2.63 -13.91
CA VAL A 162 13.07 -3.50 -13.07
C VAL A 162 13.37 -3.27 -11.59
N TYR A 163 14.65 -3.28 -11.20
CA TYR A 163 15.06 -3.07 -9.82
C TYR A 163 14.64 -1.71 -9.26
N GLU A 164 14.92 -0.60 -9.97
CA GLU A 164 14.60 0.76 -9.52
C GLU A 164 13.09 1.03 -9.48
N PHE A 165 12.36 0.47 -10.43
CA PHE A 165 10.92 0.60 -10.49
C PHE A 165 10.22 -0.22 -9.39
N ALA A 166 10.63 -1.47 -9.19
CA ALA A 166 10.03 -2.39 -8.23
C ALA A 166 10.19 -1.94 -6.77
N ARG A 167 11.37 -1.43 -6.39
CA ARG A 167 11.62 -0.95 -5.01
C ARG A 167 10.75 0.25 -4.61
N ARG A 168 10.20 0.98 -5.58
CA ARG A 168 9.23 2.09 -5.38
C ARG A 168 7.78 1.62 -5.43
N HIS A 169 7.51 0.44 -5.98
CA HIS A 169 6.16 -0.16 -6.12
C HIS A 169 6.02 -1.38 -5.21
N ARG A 170 6.34 -1.21 -3.94
CA ARG A 170 6.56 -2.27 -2.93
C ARG A 170 5.31 -3.01 -2.42
N ASN A 171 4.12 -2.43 -2.57
CA ASN A 171 2.88 -2.96 -2.00
C ASN A 171 1.85 -3.36 -3.05
N ILE A 172 2.26 -3.55 -4.31
CA ILE A 172 1.35 -4.01 -5.38
C ILE A 172 1.79 -5.37 -5.91
N PRO A 173 0.90 -6.10 -6.61
CA PRO A 173 1.28 -7.39 -7.19
C PRO A 173 2.46 -7.29 -8.14
N ALA A 174 3.42 -8.20 -7.98
CA ALA A 174 4.66 -8.24 -8.75
C ALA A 174 4.41 -8.31 -10.27
N GLY A 175 3.34 -8.99 -10.69
CA GLY A 175 2.94 -9.05 -12.11
C GLY A 175 2.64 -7.69 -12.74
N PHE A 176 2.04 -6.74 -11.99
CA PHE A 176 1.82 -5.38 -12.50
C PHE A 176 3.12 -4.62 -12.70
N VAL A 177 4.04 -4.74 -11.74
CA VAL A 177 5.37 -4.14 -11.81
C VAL A 177 6.13 -4.68 -13.00
N LEU A 178 6.18 -6.01 -13.16
CA LEU A 178 6.87 -6.67 -14.26
C LEU A 178 6.29 -6.26 -15.62
N ASN A 179 4.97 -6.21 -15.76
CA ASN A 179 4.34 -5.78 -17.00
C ASN A 179 4.66 -4.32 -17.34
N ALA A 180 4.61 -3.42 -16.35
CA ALA A 180 4.96 -2.01 -16.54
C ALA A 180 6.42 -1.84 -16.98
N THR A 181 7.35 -2.56 -16.34
CA THR A 181 8.78 -2.50 -16.69
C THR A 181 9.05 -3.06 -18.07
N GLN A 182 8.38 -4.16 -18.45
CA GLN A 182 8.52 -4.72 -19.78
C GLN A 182 7.99 -3.80 -20.87
N ASN A 183 6.88 -3.09 -20.63
CA ASN A 183 6.37 -2.11 -21.60
C ASN A 183 7.35 -0.94 -21.78
N HIS A 184 7.99 -0.48 -20.70
CA HIS A 184 9.03 0.53 -20.78
C HIS A 184 10.26 0.05 -21.58
N VAL A 185 10.74 -1.17 -21.33
CA VAL A 185 11.88 -1.74 -22.07
C VAL A 185 11.54 -1.93 -23.56
N ARG A 186 10.34 -2.40 -23.90
CA ARG A 186 9.87 -2.51 -25.29
C ARG A 186 9.76 -1.14 -25.98
N MET A 187 9.36 -0.10 -25.25
CA MET A 187 9.36 1.27 -25.77
C MET A 187 10.80 1.70 -26.11
N ALA A 188 11.78 1.45 -25.22
CA ALA A 188 13.18 1.74 -25.50
C ALA A 188 13.70 0.96 -26.72
N GLU A 189 13.40 -0.35 -26.81
CA GLU A 189 13.74 -1.21 -27.94
C GLU A 189 13.24 -0.62 -29.29
N ARG A 190 11.99 -0.18 -29.34
CA ARG A 190 11.35 0.34 -30.55
C ARG A 190 11.78 1.76 -30.91
N CYS A 191 11.99 2.61 -29.92
CA CYS A 191 12.14 4.05 -30.15
C CYS A 191 13.60 4.53 -30.18
N CYS A 192 14.56 3.71 -29.74
CA CYS A 192 15.97 4.09 -29.70
C CYS A 192 16.77 3.75 -30.96
N ARG A 193 16.20 3.01 -31.92
CA ARG A 193 16.88 2.61 -33.17
C ARG A 193 15.98 2.81 -34.40
N PRO A 194 16.54 3.16 -35.59
CA PRO A 194 17.94 3.51 -35.84
C PRO A 194 18.33 4.89 -35.28
N ASP A 195 17.36 5.80 -35.09
CA ASP A 195 17.55 7.14 -34.53
C ASP A 195 16.50 7.40 -33.44
N ILE A 196 16.85 8.22 -32.45
CA ILE A 196 15.94 8.63 -31.37
C ILE A 196 14.83 9.51 -31.96
N LYS A 197 13.59 9.04 -31.88
CA LYS A 197 12.41 9.77 -32.37
C LYS A 197 11.46 10.10 -31.23
N ASN A 198 11.38 11.38 -30.87
CA ASN A 198 10.46 11.86 -29.83
C ASN A 198 8.99 11.53 -30.13
N SER A 199 8.60 11.47 -31.41
CA SER A 199 7.25 11.05 -31.81
C SER A 199 6.96 9.58 -31.47
N CYS A 200 7.95 8.68 -31.54
CA CYS A 200 7.79 7.28 -31.13
C CYS A 200 7.54 7.18 -29.63
N PHE A 201 8.38 7.83 -28.81
CA PHE A 201 8.20 7.85 -27.35
C PHE A 201 6.86 8.44 -26.93
N LEU A 202 6.41 9.52 -27.59
CA LEU A 202 5.11 10.10 -27.34
C LEU A 202 3.98 9.09 -27.62
N GLN A 203 4.03 8.40 -28.75
CA GLN A 203 3.03 7.40 -29.12
C GLN A 203 2.99 6.23 -28.13
N GLU A 204 4.14 5.67 -27.77
CA GLU A 204 4.24 4.56 -26.81
C GLU A 204 3.76 4.99 -25.40
N ARG A 205 4.16 6.18 -24.91
CA ARG A 205 3.66 6.73 -23.63
C ARG A 205 2.15 6.94 -23.63
N LEU A 206 1.57 7.39 -24.75
CA LEU A 206 0.12 7.54 -24.90
C LEU A 206 -0.60 6.18 -24.84
N GLN A 207 -0.03 5.14 -25.46
CA GLN A 207 -0.57 3.78 -25.39
C GLN A 207 -0.52 3.22 -23.97
N MET A 208 0.54 3.50 -23.22
CA MET A 208 0.71 3.05 -21.82
C MET A 208 -0.05 3.92 -20.80
N ARG A 209 -0.67 5.02 -21.22
CA ARG A 209 -1.26 6.03 -20.32
C ARG A 209 -2.25 5.43 -19.32
N SER A 210 -3.22 4.64 -19.78
CA SER A 210 -4.24 4.06 -18.90
C SER A 210 -3.59 3.12 -17.86
N SER A 211 -2.73 2.20 -18.30
CA SER A 211 -2.00 1.27 -17.42
C SER A 211 -1.16 2.01 -16.38
N ASN A 212 -0.50 3.10 -16.75
CA ASN A 212 0.30 3.91 -15.83
C ASN A 212 -0.55 4.66 -14.80
N ILE A 213 -1.72 5.18 -15.21
CA ILE A 213 -2.67 5.81 -14.27
C ILE A 213 -3.21 4.76 -13.30
N PHE A 214 -3.59 3.58 -13.81
CA PHE A 214 -4.05 2.48 -12.98
C PHE A 214 -2.97 2.02 -12.00
N LEU A 215 -1.72 1.90 -12.43
CA LEU A 215 -0.61 1.51 -11.56
C LEU A 215 -0.40 2.52 -10.43
N LYS A 216 -0.50 3.83 -10.70
CA LYS A 216 -0.40 4.88 -9.68
C LYS A 216 -1.54 4.79 -8.67
N PHE A 217 -2.77 4.61 -9.14
CA PHE A 217 -3.93 4.38 -8.27
C PHE A 217 -3.74 3.14 -7.40
N LEU A 218 -3.40 2.01 -8.02
CA LEU A 218 -3.20 0.74 -7.32
C LEU A 218 -2.09 0.86 -6.26
N SER A 219 -0.99 1.52 -6.62
CA SER A 219 0.12 1.79 -5.69
C SER A 219 -0.33 2.64 -4.52
N ASN A 220 -1.13 3.68 -4.76
CA ASN A 220 -1.64 4.53 -3.69
C ASN A 220 -2.57 3.76 -2.75
N VAL A 221 -3.60 3.10 -3.27
CA VAL A 221 -4.58 2.39 -2.42
C VAL A 221 -3.97 1.22 -1.66
N CYS A 222 -3.04 0.47 -2.29
CA CYS A 222 -2.35 -0.60 -1.60
C CYS A 222 -1.31 -0.10 -0.59
N ASN A 223 -0.58 1.00 -0.88
CA ASN A 223 0.31 1.62 0.11
C ASN A 223 -0.50 2.13 1.32
N ASN A 224 -1.64 2.74 1.08
CA ASN A 224 -2.53 3.18 2.14
C ASN A 224 -3.03 1.99 2.97
N GLN A 225 -3.47 0.91 2.32
CA GLN A 225 -3.92 -0.30 3.01
C GLN A 225 -2.83 -0.91 3.91
N VAL A 226 -1.59 -0.95 3.42
CA VAL A 226 -0.49 -1.57 4.17
C VAL A 226 -0.03 -0.71 5.35
N ASN A 227 -0.10 0.62 5.24
CA ASN A 227 0.57 1.52 6.18
C ASN A 227 -0.38 2.34 7.09
N LEU A 228 -1.66 2.49 6.74
CA LEU A 228 -2.62 3.29 7.51
C LEU A 228 -3.47 2.39 8.43
N LYS A 229 -3.37 2.58 9.75
CA LYS A 229 -4.09 1.76 10.74
C LYS A 229 -5.60 1.94 10.68
N SER A 230 -6.05 3.18 10.51
CA SER A 230 -7.48 3.51 10.39
C SER A 230 -7.96 3.62 8.93
N PHE A 231 -7.33 2.93 7.98
CA PHE A 231 -7.67 3.04 6.57
C PHE A 231 -9.14 2.78 6.26
N LYS A 232 -9.73 1.69 6.82
CA LYS A 232 -11.16 1.37 6.66
C LYS A 232 -12.08 2.51 7.12
N PHE A 233 -11.75 3.20 8.22
CA PHE A 233 -12.53 4.32 8.73
C PHE A 233 -12.39 5.56 7.85
N GLY A 234 -11.17 5.83 7.39
CA GLY A 234 -10.92 6.88 6.39
C GLY A 234 -11.71 6.64 5.10
N LEU A 235 -11.73 5.39 4.59
CA LEU A 235 -12.55 4.99 3.45
C LEU A 235 -14.04 5.19 3.72
N SER A 236 -14.51 4.92 4.94
CA SER A 236 -15.93 5.12 5.29
C SER A 236 -16.30 6.60 5.21
N ALA A 237 -15.46 7.48 5.76
CA ALA A 237 -15.63 8.92 5.60
C ALA A 237 -15.54 9.36 4.13
N TYR A 238 -14.59 8.80 3.36
CA TYR A 238 -14.41 9.07 1.94
C TYR A 238 -15.64 8.70 1.10
N TYR A 239 -16.18 7.49 1.23
CA TYR A 239 -17.38 7.12 0.48
C TYR A 239 -18.62 7.84 1.03
N GLY A 240 -18.67 8.10 2.34
CA GLY A 240 -19.72 8.91 2.96
C GLY A 240 -19.81 10.32 2.39
N ASN A 241 -18.67 10.99 2.15
CA ASN A 241 -18.63 12.36 1.62
C ASN A 241 -18.68 12.42 0.08
N LEU A 242 -18.26 11.35 -0.60
CA LEU A 242 -18.34 11.24 -2.06
C LEU A 242 -19.78 10.96 -2.52
N LEU A 243 -20.45 10.03 -1.83
CA LEU A 243 -21.75 9.49 -2.22
C LEU A 243 -22.88 9.94 -1.31
N GLY A 244 -22.60 10.67 -0.23
CA GLY A 244 -23.64 11.06 0.72
C GLY A 244 -24.31 9.84 1.36
N LEU A 245 -23.53 8.85 1.78
CA LEU A 245 -24.03 7.62 2.41
C LEU A 245 -24.21 7.76 3.93
N SER A 246 -25.07 6.93 4.50
CA SER A 246 -25.09 6.68 5.96
C SER A 246 -23.82 5.96 6.43
N PHE A 247 -23.64 5.87 7.76
CA PHE A 247 -22.51 5.13 8.32
C PHE A 247 -22.55 3.65 7.92
N GLU A 248 -23.73 3.02 8.01
CA GLU A 248 -23.95 1.62 7.71
C GLU A 248 -23.56 1.28 6.27
N GLU A 249 -24.04 2.08 5.32
CA GLU A 249 -23.75 1.91 3.89
C GLU A 249 -22.27 2.15 3.59
N ALA A 250 -21.71 3.24 4.11
CA ALA A 250 -20.30 3.60 3.88
C ALA A 250 -19.34 2.59 4.51
N SER A 251 -19.65 2.08 5.69
CA SER A 251 -18.84 1.07 6.41
C SER A 251 -18.86 -0.27 5.67
N ALA A 252 -20.02 -0.70 5.18
CA ALA A 252 -20.14 -1.91 4.36
C ALA A 252 -19.31 -1.80 3.07
N MET A 253 -19.45 -0.69 2.35
CA MET A 253 -18.70 -0.43 1.11
C MET A 253 -17.19 -0.39 1.34
N SER A 254 -16.76 0.33 2.38
CA SER A 254 -15.36 0.42 2.77
C SER A 254 -14.79 -0.92 3.21
N GLY A 255 -15.58 -1.73 3.92
CA GLY A 255 -15.22 -3.09 4.30
C GLY A 255 -14.94 -3.99 3.11
N HIS A 256 -15.80 -3.93 2.08
CA HIS A 256 -15.60 -4.69 0.84
C HIS A 256 -14.30 -4.29 0.15
N PHE A 257 -14.09 -2.98 -0.06
CA PHE A 257 -12.87 -2.48 -0.72
C PHE A 257 -11.61 -2.84 0.07
N HIS A 258 -11.59 -2.53 1.37
CA HIS A 258 -10.47 -2.82 2.27
C HIS A 258 -10.10 -4.31 2.27
N SER A 259 -11.10 -5.20 2.41
CA SER A 259 -10.86 -6.65 2.44
C SER A 259 -10.26 -7.16 1.13
N GLY A 260 -10.69 -6.64 -0.02
CA GLY A 260 -10.11 -6.98 -1.32
C GLY A 260 -8.64 -6.56 -1.42
N LEU A 261 -8.32 -5.35 -0.96
CA LEU A 261 -6.94 -4.85 -0.93
C LEU A 261 -6.05 -5.70 0.00
N GLU A 262 -6.52 -5.98 1.22
CA GLU A 262 -5.79 -6.80 2.21
C GLU A 262 -5.44 -8.18 1.67
N LYS A 263 -6.40 -8.80 0.99
CA LYS A 263 -6.25 -10.14 0.40
C LYS A 263 -5.26 -10.17 -0.77
N CYS A 264 -5.22 -9.11 -1.59
CA CYS A 264 -4.62 -9.18 -2.92
C CYS A 264 -3.39 -8.29 -3.15
N CYS A 265 -3.22 -7.15 -2.46
CA CYS A 265 -2.15 -6.19 -2.76
C CYS A 265 -0.73 -6.79 -2.71
N LEU A 266 -0.52 -7.80 -1.85
CA LEU A 266 0.79 -8.43 -1.63
C LEU A 266 0.94 -9.80 -2.34
N LYS A 267 -0.07 -10.21 -3.12
CA LYS A 267 0.03 -11.43 -3.92
C LYS A 267 0.88 -11.16 -5.16
N PRO A 268 1.73 -12.10 -5.62
CA PRO A 268 2.47 -11.92 -6.87
C PRO A 268 1.56 -11.75 -8.10
N GLN A 269 0.44 -12.48 -8.11
CA GLN A 269 -0.51 -12.57 -9.21
C GLN A 269 -1.45 -11.35 -9.31
N PRO A 270 -1.59 -10.71 -10.49
CA PRO A 270 -2.48 -9.57 -10.68
C PRO A 270 -3.97 -9.93 -10.68
N GLU A 271 -4.34 -11.18 -10.96
CA GLU A 271 -5.73 -11.63 -11.15
C GLU A 271 -6.59 -11.36 -9.90
N CYS A 272 -6.06 -11.67 -8.71
CA CYS A 272 -6.73 -11.48 -7.43
C CYS A 272 -7.25 -10.04 -7.29
N ILE A 273 -6.39 -9.04 -7.49
CA ILE A 273 -6.78 -7.64 -7.28
C ILE A 273 -7.71 -7.16 -8.40
N ILE A 274 -7.53 -7.63 -9.64
CA ILE A 274 -8.43 -7.29 -10.75
C ILE A 274 -9.85 -7.79 -10.45
N GLU A 275 -9.98 -9.02 -9.97
CA GLU A 275 -11.27 -9.62 -9.59
C GLU A 275 -11.93 -8.87 -8.44
N GLU A 276 -11.19 -8.56 -7.36
CA GLU A 276 -11.73 -7.83 -6.22
C GLU A 276 -12.16 -6.39 -6.59
N LEU A 277 -11.35 -5.67 -7.38
CA LEU A 277 -11.71 -4.34 -7.86
C LEU A 277 -12.92 -4.36 -8.81
N THR A 278 -13.03 -5.41 -9.64
CA THR A 278 -14.20 -5.62 -10.52
C THR A 278 -15.45 -5.95 -9.71
N SER A 279 -15.31 -6.77 -8.67
CA SER A 279 -16.41 -7.05 -7.74
C SER A 279 -16.85 -5.78 -7.02
N PHE A 280 -15.89 -4.97 -6.55
CA PHE A 280 -16.19 -3.72 -5.88
C PHE A 280 -16.88 -2.72 -6.81
N GLN A 281 -16.49 -2.64 -8.08
CA GLN A 281 -17.16 -1.81 -9.08
C GLN A 281 -18.65 -2.18 -9.21
N LYS A 282 -19.01 -3.46 -9.18
CA LYS A 282 -20.42 -3.90 -9.23
C LYS A 282 -21.20 -3.46 -7.99
N VAL A 283 -20.56 -3.47 -6.82
CA VAL A 283 -21.18 -3.01 -5.57
C VAL A 283 -21.43 -1.51 -5.61
N ILE A 284 -20.43 -0.71 -5.97
CA ILE A 284 -20.54 0.75 -5.96
C ILE A 284 -21.49 1.26 -7.07
N CYS A 285 -21.49 0.64 -8.24
CA CYS A 285 -22.34 1.00 -9.38
C CYS A 285 -23.67 0.23 -9.45
N GLY A 286 -24.09 -0.43 -8.38
CA GLY A 286 -25.39 -1.10 -8.31
C GLY A 286 -26.56 -0.14 -8.53
N GLU A 287 -27.66 -0.63 -9.11
CA GLU A 287 -28.83 0.19 -9.49
C GLU A 287 -29.42 0.98 -8.32
N SER A 288 -29.37 0.43 -7.11
CA SER A 288 -29.80 1.10 -5.87
C SER A 288 -29.01 2.37 -5.56
N ASN A 289 -27.73 2.41 -5.92
CA ASN A 289 -26.88 3.57 -5.69
C ASN A 289 -27.10 4.60 -6.79
N LEU A 290 -27.21 4.18 -8.05
CA LEU A 290 -27.28 5.09 -9.21
C LEU A 290 -28.40 6.13 -9.07
N ASN A 291 -29.61 5.72 -8.70
CA ASN A 291 -30.78 6.62 -8.65
C ASN A 291 -30.63 7.82 -7.67
N ALA A 292 -29.69 7.75 -6.72
CA ALA A 292 -29.44 8.81 -5.74
C ALA A 292 -28.19 9.67 -6.04
N MET A 293 -27.39 9.32 -7.06
CA MET A 293 -26.07 9.94 -7.30
C MET A 293 -26.04 10.97 -8.44
N SER A 294 -24.94 11.74 -8.50
CA SER A 294 -24.72 12.77 -9.52
C SER A 294 -24.61 12.20 -10.95
N GLU A 295 -24.86 13.03 -11.96
CA GLU A 295 -24.68 12.64 -13.37
C GLU A 295 -23.24 12.19 -13.67
N ASP A 296 -22.24 12.82 -13.06
CA ASP A 296 -20.83 12.45 -13.24
C ASP A 296 -20.50 11.08 -12.64
N PHE A 297 -21.13 10.72 -11.52
CA PHE A 297 -21.05 9.36 -10.97
C PHE A 297 -21.61 8.33 -11.96
N HIS A 298 -22.76 8.62 -12.56
CA HIS A 298 -23.35 7.76 -13.60
C HIS A 298 -22.42 7.61 -14.82
N LYS A 299 -21.73 8.68 -15.24
CA LYS A 299 -20.74 8.62 -16.32
C LYS A 299 -19.57 7.72 -15.95
N CYS A 300 -19.10 7.76 -14.71
CA CYS A 300 -18.04 6.87 -14.24
C CYS A 300 -18.48 5.40 -14.28
N CYS A 301 -19.69 5.08 -13.83
CA CYS A 301 -20.21 3.71 -13.82
C CYS A 301 -20.47 3.09 -15.20
N LYS A 302 -20.40 3.87 -16.28
CA LYS A 302 -20.44 3.38 -17.67
C LYS A 302 -19.08 2.96 -18.22
N LYS A 303 -17.99 3.18 -17.47
CA LYS A 303 -16.62 2.82 -17.89
C LYS A 303 -16.33 1.35 -17.59
N PRO A 304 -15.27 0.77 -18.18
CA PRO A 304 -14.73 -0.51 -17.74
C PRO A 304 -14.41 -0.51 -16.24
N ALA A 305 -14.36 -1.69 -15.61
CA ALA A 305 -14.30 -1.80 -14.16
C ALA A 305 -13.14 -1.03 -13.50
N LEU A 306 -11.92 -1.16 -14.03
CA LEU A 306 -10.75 -0.47 -13.49
C LEU A 306 -10.81 1.04 -13.75
N ASP A 307 -11.26 1.45 -14.94
CA ASP A 307 -11.44 2.86 -15.31
C ASP A 307 -12.56 3.54 -14.50
N THR A 308 -13.54 2.77 -14.03
CA THR A 308 -14.60 3.27 -13.16
C THR A 308 -14.00 3.77 -11.85
N LEU A 309 -13.16 2.97 -11.20
CA LEU A 309 -12.56 3.35 -9.92
C LEU A 309 -11.65 4.58 -10.05
N LEU A 310 -10.89 4.67 -11.16
CA LEU A 310 -10.10 5.86 -11.48
C LEU A 310 -10.96 7.10 -11.66
N CYS A 311 -12.08 6.96 -12.38
CA CYS A 311 -13.02 8.05 -12.59
C CYS A 311 -13.68 8.52 -11.28
N LEU A 312 -14.06 7.56 -10.42
CA LEU A 312 -14.64 7.86 -9.11
C LEU A 312 -13.65 8.59 -8.20
N ASP A 313 -12.37 8.24 -8.25
CA ASP A 313 -11.30 8.88 -7.48
C ASP A 313 -11.10 10.36 -7.85
N ASP A 314 -11.44 10.74 -9.08
CA ASP A 314 -11.33 12.11 -9.59
C ASP A 314 -12.61 12.94 -9.33
N LEU A 315 -13.68 12.35 -8.78
CA LEU A 315 -14.92 13.07 -8.47
C LEU A 315 -14.75 14.00 -7.26
N LYS A 316 -15.44 15.14 -7.32
CA LYS A 316 -15.43 16.12 -6.22
C LYS A 316 -16.26 15.61 -5.05
N ARG A 317 -15.59 15.43 -3.91
CA ARG A 317 -16.23 15.12 -2.61
C ARG A 317 -16.85 16.39 -2.01
N GLN A 318 -17.95 16.22 -1.27
CA GLN A 318 -18.61 17.33 -0.58
C GLN A 318 -18.67 17.07 0.93
N PRO A 319 -18.34 18.07 1.77
CA PRO A 319 -18.49 17.90 3.21
C PRO A 319 -19.98 17.74 3.52
N ARG A 320 -20.33 16.69 4.28
CA ARG A 320 -21.67 16.64 4.88
C ARG A 320 -21.67 17.64 6.03
N GLN A 321 -22.57 18.61 6.03
CA GLN A 321 -22.86 19.34 7.26
C GLN A 321 -23.82 18.47 8.07
N SER A 322 -23.30 17.41 8.71
CA SER A 322 -24.12 16.62 9.62
C SER A 322 -24.32 17.44 10.90
N PRO A 323 -25.55 17.85 11.26
CA PRO A 323 -25.80 18.54 12.53
C PRO A 323 -25.51 17.65 13.75
N ASP A 324 -25.23 16.37 13.51
CA ASP A 324 -25.07 15.31 14.50
C ASP A 324 -23.60 14.89 14.64
N VAL A 325 -22.65 15.84 14.65
CA VAL A 325 -21.30 15.54 15.15
C VAL A 325 -21.45 15.23 16.63
N ALA A 326 -21.61 13.95 16.94
CA ALA A 326 -21.91 13.45 18.26
C ALA A 326 -20.99 14.11 19.30
N ASN A 327 -21.59 14.60 20.37
CA ASN A 327 -20.88 15.18 21.49
C ASN A 327 -19.79 14.19 21.95
N PRO A 328 -18.49 14.56 21.96
CA PRO A 328 -17.36 13.64 22.22
C PRO A 328 -17.37 12.95 23.60
N VAL A 329 -18.33 13.30 24.47
CA VAL A 329 -18.39 12.92 25.91
C VAL A 329 -19.47 11.88 26.20
N SER A 330 -20.06 11.25 25.20
CA SER A 330 -21.09 10.24 25.46
C SER A 330 -20.46 8.91 25.88
N SER A 331 -20.72 8.45 27.12
CA SER A 331 -20.36 7.09 27.58
C SER A 331 -20.88 5.98 26.66
N LYS A 332 -21.96 6.27 25.92
CA LYS A 332 -22.56 5.40 24.89
C LYS A 332 -21.60 4.98 23.79
N LEU A 333 -20.50 5.70 23.58
CA LEU A 333 -19.44 5.31 22.63
C LEU A 333 -18.80 3.96 22.97
N CYS A 334 -18.79 3.59 24.25
CA CYS A 334 -18.17 2.37 24.77
C CYS A 334 -19.20 1.30 25.18
N GLU A 335 -20.50 1.57 25.04
CA GLU A 335 -21.57 0.66 25.48
C GLU A 335 -21.69 -0.54 24.52
N GLU A 336 -21.75 -1.75 25.07
CA GLU A 336 -21.97 -2.98 24.29
C GLU A 336 -23.30 -2.97 23.51
N ALA A 337 -24.29 -2.21 23.99
CA ALA A 337 -25.58 -2.02 23.35
C ALA A 337 -25.51 -1.20 22.05
N GLN A 338 -24.42 -0.47 21.80
CA GLN A 338 -24.14 0.22 20.54
C GLN A 338 -22.91 -0.39 19.87
N PRO A 339 -23.04 -1.57 19.21
CA PRO A 339 -21.97 -2.10 18.40
C PRO A 339 -21.55 -1.03 17.38
N HIS A 340 -20.25 -0.77 17.27
CA HIS A 340 -19.65 0.26 16.40
C HIS A 340 -19.77 1.72 16.87
N GLY A 341 -20.01 1.99 18.16
CA GLY A 341 -20.07 3.37 18.70
C GLY A 341 -18.85 4.24 18.34
N ILE A 342 -17.64 3.73 18.55
CA ILE A 342 -16.39 4.41 18.16
C ILE A 342 -16.32 4.61 16.64
N ASP A 343 -16.66 3.58 15.85
CA ASP A 343 -16.57 3.63 14.39
C ASP A 343 -17.52 4.69 13.81
N ARG A 344 -18.75 4.78 14.34
CA ARG A 344 -19.73 5.79 13.95
C ARG A 344 -19.24 7.19 14.29
N TYR A 345 -18.63 7.37 15.46
CA TYR A 345 -18.05 8.64 15.88
C TYR A 345 -16.88 9.09 14.96
N LEU A 346 -15.99 8.17 14.59
CA LEU A 346 -14.90 8.45 13.63
C LEU A 346 -15.46 8.80 12.24
N PHE A 347 -16.49 8.08 11.77
CA PHE A 347 -17.17 8.39 10.52
C PHE A 347 -17.80 9.79 10.53
N LEU A 348 -18.58 10.11 11.56
CA LEU A 348 -19.23 11.42 11.71
C LEU A 348 -18.21 12.55 11.82
N THR A 349 -17.06 12.27 12.43
CA THR A 349 -15.95 13.22 12.48
C THR A 349 -15.38 13.44 11.07
N GLY A 350 -15.01 12.37 10.36
CA GLY A 350 -14.31 12.47 9.08
C GLY A 350 -15.17 12.87 7.88
N VAL A 351 -16.47 12.57 7.88
CA VAL A 351 -17.36 12.84 6.73
C VAL A 351 -17.57 14.34 6.47
N ASN A 352 -17.21 15.19 7.45
CA ASN A 352 -17.26 16.65 7.32
C ASN A 352 -16.00 17.23 6.63
N HIS A 353 -14.96 16.42 6.38
CA HIS A 353 -13.66 16.87 5.87
C HIS A 353 -13.37 16.25 4.49
N ALA A 354 -13.83 16.93 3.44
CA ALA A 354 -13.76 16.45 2.06
C ALA A 354 -12.53 16.92 1.28
N SER A 355 -11.73 17.83 1.83
CA SER A 355 -10.59 18.48 1.17
C SER A 355 -9.25 17.84 1.49
N ILE A 356 -9.13 17.18 2.66
CA ILE A 356 -7.91 16.45 3.05
C ILE A 356 -7.83 15.06 2.42
N SER A 357 -6.60 14.57 2.25
CA SER A 357 -6.33 13.21 1.77
C SER A 357 -6.54 12.15 2.86
N LEU A 358 -6.71 10.89 2.43
CA LEU A 358 -6.88 9.75 3.33
C LEU A 358 -5.73 9.59 4.36
N PRO A 359 -4.45 9.71 3.98
CA PRO A 359 -3.35 9.65 4.96
C PRO A 359 -3.44 10.72 6.06
N VAL A 360 -3.80 11.96 5.71
CA VAL A 360 -3.95 13.05 6.70
C VAL A 360 -5.14 12.78 7.61
N LEU A 361 -6.30 12.46 7.03
CA LEU A 361 -7.52 12.16 7.78
C LEU A 361 -7.29 11.00 8.76
N THR A 362 -6.74 9.88 8.29
CA THR A 362 -6.57 8.67 9.09
C THR A 362 -5.57 8.86 10.24
N THR A 363 -4.51 9.63 10.04
CA THR A 363 -3.55 9.99 11.13
C THR A 363 -4.27 10.70 12.28
N VAL A 364 -5.13 11.67 11.98
CA VAL A 364 -5.89 12.40 13.02
C VAL A 364 -6.96 11.50 13.65
N LEU A 365 -7.67 10.70 12.85
CA LEU A 365 -8.65 9.74 13.37
C LEU A 365 -7.99 8.68 14.28
N ASP A 366 -6.75 8.26 14.00
CA ASP A 366 -6.00 7.34 14.85
C ASP A 366 -5.77 7.94 16.25
N ARG A 367 -5.45 9.23 16.36
CA ARG A 367 -5.30 9.91 17.66
C ARG A 367 -6.61 9.96 18.45
N ILE A 368 -7.71 10.27 17.77
CA ILE A 368 -9.05 10.26 18.36
C ILE A 368 -9.38 8.85 18.86
N LYS A 369 -9.25 7.86 17.98
CA LYS A 369 -9.52 6.45 18.27
C LYS A 369 -8.71 5.94 19.47
N ASN A 370 -7.41 6.22 19.50
CA ASN A 370 -6.53 5.80 20.60
C ASN A 370 -6.96 6.42 21.93
N THR A 371 -7.33 7.71 21.93
CA THR A 371 -7.80 8.41 23.13
C THR A 371 -9.11 7.81 23.64
N VAL A 372 -10.10 7.61 22.76
CA VAL A 372 -11.40 7.04 23.14
C VAL A 372 -11.26 5.59 23.59
N THR A 373 -10.49 4.76 22.88
CA THR A 373 -10.28 3.34 23.22
C THR A 373 -9.60 3.18 24.57
N ALA A 374 -8.63 4.06 24.90
CA ALA A 374 -7.99 4.07 26.21
C ALA A 374 -9.00 4.39 27.32
N CYS A 375 -9.94 5.32 27.11
CA CYS A 375 -11.00 5.59 28.07
C CYS A 375 -12.07 4.50 28.15
N CYS A 376 -12.42 3.83 27.04
CA CYS A 376 -13.32 2.68 27.10
C CYS A 376 -12.73 1.51 27.91
N SER A 377 -11.41 1.50 28.12
CA SER A 377 -10.70 0.49 28.92
C SER A 377 -10.52 0.93 30.38
N SER A 378 -10.98 2.12 30.80
CA SER A 378 -10.86 2.60 32.18
C SER A 378 -11.98 2.06 33.08
N ALA A 379 -11.72 2.05 34.39
CA ALA A 379 -12.72 1.66 35.39
C ALA A 379 -13.92 2.62 35.44
N ASP A 380 -13.68 3.91 35.16
CA ASP A 380 -14.71 4.93 35.02
C ASP A 380 -14.55 5.62 33.65
N ILE A 381 -15.38 5.16 32.70
CA ILE A 381 -15.39 5.62 31.30
C ILE A 381 -15.83 7.09 31.23
N THR A 382 -16.86 7.46 31.99
CA THR A 382 -17.47 8.79 31.94
C THR A 382 -16.48 9.84 32.47
N THR A 383 -15.85 9.56 33.60
CA THR A 383 -14.82 10.45 34.15
C THR A 383 -13.64 10.59 33.19
N CYS A 384 -13.14 9.48 32.62
CA CYS A 384 -12.04 9.53 31.65
C CYS A 384 -12.38 10.36 30.40
N LEU A 385 -13.55 10.13 29.78
CA LEU A 385 -13.98 10.87 28.60
C LEU A 385 -14.16 12.37 28.89
N THR A 386 -14.68 12.71 30.07
CA THR A 386 -14.81 14.10 30.52
C THR A 386 -13.44 14.76 30.67
N GLU A 387 -12.47 14.07 31.28
CA GLU A 387 -11.08 14.56 31.38
C GLU A 387 -10.40 14.73 30.02
N LYS A 388 -10.73 13.89 29.03
CA LYS A 388 -10.16 13.94 27.67
C LYS A 388 -10.95 14.80 26.69
N GLU A 389 -12.10 15.36 27.09
CA GLU A 389 -13.00 16.11 26.22
C GLU A 389 -12.28 17.28 25.52
N SER A 390 -11.52 18.08 26.27
CA SER A 390 -10.78 19.22 25.71
C SER A 390 -9.80 18.79 24.63
N LYS A 391 -9.04 17.72 24.89
CA LYS A 391 -8.08 17.15 23.93
C LYS A 391 -8.78 16.64 22.66
N LEU A 392 -9.93 15.98 22.81
CA LEU A 392 -10.72 15.50 21.67
C LEU A 392 -11.24 16.67 20.82
N LYS A 393 -11.78 17.72 21.47
CA LYS A 393 -12.24 18.94 20.79
C LYS A 393 -11.11 19.66 20.06
N MET A 394 -9.93 19.79 20.67
CA MET A 394 -8.74 20.35 20.01
C MET A 394 -8.33 19.54 18.78
N THR A 395 -8.33 18.20 18.90
CA THR A 395 -7.99 17.31 17.77
C THR A 395 -8.98 17.47 16.61
N GLN A 396 -10.27 17.60 16.90
CA GLN A 396 -11.31 17.86 15.89
C GLN A 396 -11.19 19.27 15.26
N ALA A 397 -10.82 20.28 16.05
CA ALA A 397 -10.56 21.62 15.56
C ALA A 397 -9.35 21.64 14.60
N LEU A 398 -8.27 20.94 14.96
CA LEU A 398 -7.11 20.76 14.09
C LEU A 398 -7.48 20.06 12.77
N LEU A 399 -8.33 19.03 12.83
CA LEU A 399 -8.81 18.37 11.61
C LEU A 399 -9.54 19.36 10.67
N SER A 400 -10.36 20.23 11.23
CA SER A 400 -11.06 21.28 10.48
C SER A 400 -10.09 22.31 9.88
N LYS A 401 -9.03 22.67 10.62
CA LYS A 401 -7.95 23.56 10.14
C LYS A 401 -7.13 22.94 9.01
N LEU A 402 -6.86 21.63 9.08
CA LEU A 402 -6.22 20.86 8.00
C LEU A 402 -7.09 20.85 6.74
N ASP A 403 -8.40 20.63 6.88
CA ASP A 403 -9.33 20.65 5.73
C ASP A 403 -9.45 22.02 5.07
N ASP A 404 -9.59 23.09 5.85
CA ASP A 404 -9.60 24.45 5.31
C ASP A 404 -8.28 24.77 4.61
N THR A 405 -7.14 24.35 5.18
CA THR A 405 -5.83 24.53 4.55
C THR A 405 -5.74 23.83 3.19
N CYS A 406 -6.15 22.57 3.09
CA CYS A 406 -6.15 21.84 1.82
C CYS A 406 -7.18 22.39 0.82
N SER A 407 -8.36 22.82 1.29
CA SER A 407 -9.36 23.49 0.47
C SER A 407 -8.80 24.78 -0.15
N ARG A 408 -8.03 25.55 0.62
CA ARG A 408 -7.39 26.80 0.15
C ARG A 408 -6.19 26.55 -0.75
N TYR A 409 -5.40 25.50 -0.50
CA TYR A 409 -4.26 25.13 -1.35
C TYR A 409 -4.67 24.96 -2.82
N PHE A 410 -5.82 24.35 -3.10
CA PHE A 410 -6.32 24.19 -4.47
C PHE A 410 -7.00 25.45 -5.06
N ARG A 411 -7.24 26.50 -4.26
CA ARG A 411 -7.89 27.74 -4.71
C ARG A 411 -6.91 28.89 -4.96
N LEU A 412 -5.70 28.80 -4.42
CA LEU A 412 -4.68 29.85 -4.47
C LEU A 412 -3.48 29.37 -5.31
N ASP A 413 -2.78 30.29 -5.96
CA ASP A 413 -1.44 29.99 -6.45
C ASP A 413 -0.45 29.78 -5.28
N LEU A 414 0.64 29.08 -5.55
CA LEU A 414 1.60 28.71 -4.50
C LEU A 414 2.23 29.93 -3.79
N PRO A 415 2.63 31.02 -4.48
CA PRO A 415 3.10 32.23 -3.81
C PRO A 415 2.08 32.89 -2.88
N ALA A 416 0.82 33.01 -3.31
CA ALA A 416 -0.25 33.59 -2.51
C ALA A 416 -0.57 32.70 -1.30
N PHE A 417 -0.60 31.39 -1.49
CA PHE A 417 -0.76 30.42 -0.41
C PHE A 417 0.35 30.55 0.63
N LYS A 418 1.62 30.58 0.22
CA LYS A 418 2.77 30.75 1.12
C LYS A 418 2.70 32.03 1.93
N THR A 419 2.42 33.15 1.26
CA THR A 419 2.29 34.47 1.90
C THR A 419 1.19 34.48 2.95
N ARG A 420 0.07 33.79 2.69
CA ARG A 420 -1.04 33.71 3.62
C ARG A 420 -0.71 32.83 4.83
N MET A 421 -0.10 31.66 4.62
CA MET A 421 0.32 30.78 5.71
C MET A 421 1.28 31.49 6.67
N GLN A 422 2.24 32.26 6.14
CA GLN A 422 3.16 33.08 6.95
C GLN A 422 2.45 34.12 7.83
N LYS A 423 1.31 34.65 7.36
CA LYS A 423 0.52 35.62 8.11
C LYS A 423 -0.36 34.97 9.19
N GLU A 424 -0.84 33.75 8.95
CA GLU A 424 -1.74 33.05 9.87
C GLU A 424 -1.00 32.41 11.06
N VAL A 425 0.29 32.09 10.90
CA VAL A 425 1.09 31.33 11.89
C VAL A 425 2.05 32.25 12.70
N GLN A 426 1.65 33.51 12.95
CA GLN A 426 2.48 34.47 13.70
C GLN A 426 2.72 34.05 15.16
N GLY A 427 3.92 34.33 15.69
CA GLY A 427 4.30 34.08 17.10
C GLY A 427 5.67 33.41 17.27
N GLU A 428 6.03 33.09 18.51
CA GLU A 428 7.30 32.41 18.84
C GLU A 428 7.37 31.03 18.15
N GLY A 429 8.49 30.68 17.51
CA GLY A 429 8.60 29.48 16.68
C GLY A 429 7.79 29.48 15.37
N GLY A 430 7.19 30.61 14.97
CA GLY A 430 6.29 30.72 13.82
C GLY A 430 6.88 30.28 12.47
N GLU A 431 8.19 30.39 12.26
CA GLU A 431 8.86 29.95 11.02
C GLU A 431 8.81 28.42 10.86
N LYS A 432 9.19 27.66 11.89
CA LYS A 432 9.13 26.19 11.87
C LYS A 432 7.70 25.68 11.70
N ARG A 433 6.75 26.34 12.38
CA ARG A 433 5.32 26.03 12.27
C ARG A 433 4.80 26.28 10.87
N THR A 434 5.12 27.44 10.29
CA THR A 434 4.75 27.77 8.91
C THR A 434 5.32 26.73 7.96
N GLN A 435 6.59 26.34 8.12
CA GLN A 435 7.21 25.35 7.26
C GLN A 435 6.54 23.99 7.35
N ALA A 436 6.21 23.49 8.55
CA ALA A 436 5.50 22.23 8.72
C ALA A 436 4.13 22.22 8.00
N TRP A 437 3.37 23.31 8.12
CA TRP A 437 2.10 23.45 7.41
C TRP A 437 2.27 23.53 5.89
N LEU A 438 3.32 24.20 5.40
CA LEU A 438 3.62 24.28 3.96
C LEU A 438 4.02 22.92 3.39
N ASP A 439 4.89 22.19 4.08
CA ASP A 439 5.35 20.86 3.66
C ASP A 439 4.18 19.88 3.60
N LEU A 440 3.30 19.92 4.62
CA LEU A 440 2.05 19.15 4.62
C LEU A 440 1.15 19.54 3.46
N ALA A 441 0.89 20.83 3.26
CA ALA A 441 -0.06 21.25 2.22
C ALA A 441 0.41 20.85 0.81
N ILE A 442 1.70 21.07 0.52
CA ILE A 442 2.30 20.76 -0.78
C ILE A 442 2.32 19.25 -1.04
N SER A 443 2.60 18.45 -0.01
CA SER A 443 2.80 17.00 -0.18
C SER A 443 1.52 16.19 -0.02
N CYS A 444 0.55 16.69 0.75
CA CYS A 444 -0.51 15.85 1.33
C CYS A 444 -1.94 16.30 1.05
N CYS A 445 -2.17 17.46 0.43
CA CYS A 445 -3.53 17.86 0.07
C CYS A 445 -4.07 17.15 -1.20
N SER A 446 -3.20 16.60 -2.04
CA SER A 446 -3.60 15.75 -3.18
C SER A 446 -4.26 14.45 -2.72
N GLN A 447 -5.29 13.98 -3.43
CA GLN A 447 -5.96 12.71 -3.13
C GLN A 447 -5.00 11.52 -3.13
N ARG A 448 -4.06 11.50 -4.07
CA ARG A 448 -3.06 10.44 -4.24
C ARG A 448 -1.76 10.75 -3.48
N SER A 449 -1.91 11.27 -2.26
CA SER A 449 -0.78 11.63 -1.41
C SER A 449 -0.05 10.39 -0.86
N PRO A 450 1.27 10.49 -0.62
CA PRO A 450 2.09 9.41 -0.08
C PRO A 450 1.76 9.11 1.39
N ALA A 451 1.46 7.84 1.72
CA ALA A 451 0.88 7.48 3.02
C ALA A 451 1.80 7.83 4.20
N GLN A 452 3.04 7.32 4.14
CA GLN A 452 3.98 7.41 5.25
C GLN A 452 4.53 8.84 5.42
N LEU A 453 4.82 9.52 4.31
CA LEU A 453 5.25 10.92 4.35
C LEU A 453 4.14 11.80 4.95
N CYS A 454 2.88 11.58 4.58
CA CYS A 454 1.79 12.38 5.10
C CYS A 454 1.45 12.07 6.56
N GLN A 455 1.61 10.83 7.01
CA GLN A 455 1.57 10.52 8.45
C GLN A 455 2.61 11.34 9.21
N LYS A 456 3.87 11.32 8.76
CA LYS A 456 4.97 12.08 9.38
C LYS A 456 4.69 13.59 9.40
N LEU A 457 4.35 14.18 8.26
CA LEU A 457 4.09 15.63 8.16
C LEU A 457 2.86 16.04 8.97
N THR A 458 1.85 15.18 9.07
CA THR A 458 0.68 15.44 9.92
C THR A 458 1.07 15.44 11.40
N GLU A 459 1.88 14.47 11.84
CA GLU A 459 2.42 14.42 13.21
C GLU A 459 3.31 15.62 13.54
N ASP A 460 4.12 16.09 12.59
CA ASP A 460 4.92 17.31 12.73
C ASP A 460 4.01 18.54 12.95
N VAL A 461 2.95 18.68 12.15
CA VAL A 461 1.95 19.76 12.34
C VAL A 461 1.26 19.66 13.70
N ILE A 462 0.84 18.46 14.11
CA ILE A 462 0.17 18.25 15.40
C ILE A 462 1.08 18.62 16.56
N LYS A 463 2.34 18.18 16.54
CA LYS A 463 3.31 18.49 17.59
C LYS A 463 3.44 19.99 17.84
N TYR A 464 3.52 20.78 16.77
CA TYR A 464 3.68 22.22 16.90
C TYR A 464 2.38 22.97 17.24
N ASP A 465 1.20 22.40 17.00
CA ASP A 465 -0.08 22.97 17.42
C ASP A 465 -0.35 22.62 18.90
N ASP A 466 0.05 21.43 19.37
CA ASP A 466 -0.02 21.00 20.78
C ASP A 466 0.89 21.86 21.69
N ASP A 467 2.06 22.32 21.21
CA ASP A 467 3.01 23.17 21.95
C ASP A 467 2.50 24.63 22.19
N THR A 468 1.28 24.97 21.74
CA THR A 468 0.70 26.33 21.85
C THR A 468 -0.36 26.50 22.95
N VAL A 469 -0.59 25.46 23.77
CA VAL A 469 -1.56 25.46 24.89
C VAL A 469 -0.88 25.48 26.25
#